data_AF-A0A9P5TX87-F1
#
_entry.id   AF-A0A9P5TX87-F1
#
_cell.length_a   1.000
_cell.length_b   1.000
_cell.length_c   1.000
_cell.angle_alpha   90.00
_cell.angle_beta   90.00
_cell.angle_gamma   90.00
#
_symmetry.space_group_name_H-M   'P 1'
#
loop_
_entity.id
_entity.type
_entity.pdbx_description
1 polymer ?
#
loop_
_entity_poly.entity_id
_entity_poly.type
_entity_poly.pdbx_seq_one_letter_code
_entity_poly.pdbx_strand_id
1 'polypeptide(L)'
;MKGIYEGGVFRHSPLYIPVNYLRLPFLFNLFGEDFLSAALYTGVDVFAAYALVRIWTARQRKQTLSSESTESKSSLLIIIYTLNPLIILPSLARSTSSVDNAVLLTAICLACEWSTSEVASPAHKETEVSSPSLTDKVDQATPPFALGALFFLALRTHLSIDALILVPPMFMLIFSSPASRLRRPGPFKYAQKYDRPYSFLRQDFVEISLFILLWTALAALTLPSLTPNPGVWWYFFTEMFDHFRPFFLMVFSLHLLLYVAPICIKFQHDPLYSIFILIGILATLKPYPTLSDHGLFVGMWVVMSEVHPYLRHPLPTLLTLLHSSLLQPLFAHLWLTHGTGNANFYYASTLVGACAGGLGIVDSIWAGLRIAVEKGESRNEALEEKEVVTQQ
;
A
#
# COMPACT_ATOMS: atom_id res chain seq x y z
N MET A 1 29.15 -0.13 -21.24
CA MET A 1 28.25 0.01 -20.08
C MET A 1 27.61 -1.36 -19.87
N LYS A 2 27.89 -2.02 -18.74
CA LYS A 2 27.27 -3.30 -18.40
C LYS A 2 25.75 -3.10 -18.36
N GLY A 3 25.01 -3.95 -19.06
CA GLY A 3 23.56 -3.98 -18.94
C GLY A 3 23.19 -4.23 -17.48
N ILE A 4 22.02 -3.76 -17.03
CA ILE A 4 21.61 -3.91 -15.63
C ILE A 4 21.77 -5.38 -15.19
N TYR A 5 21.49 -6.37 -16.05
CA TYR A 5 21.66 -7.80 -15.77
C TYR A 5 23.08 -8.37 -15.83
N GLU A 6 24.11 -7.60 -16.17
CA GLU A 6 25.50 -8.07 -16.19
C GLU A 6 26.20 -7.85 -14.85
N GLY A 7 26.07 -8.83 -13.94
CA GLY A 7 26.99 -9.00 -12.81
C GLY A 7 26.38 -9.03 -11.40
N GLY A 8 25.06 -9.19 -11.25
CA GLY A 8 24.41 -9.34 -9.94
C GLY A 8 23.20 -10.28 -9.97
N VAL A 9 22.76 -10.76 -8.80
CA VAL A 9 21.55 -11.57 -8.65
C VAL A 9 20.33 -10.65 -8.70
N PHE A 10 19.67 -10.56 -9.86
CA PHE A 10 18.47 -9.74 -10.05
C PHE A 10 17.22 -10.47 -9.54
N ARG A 11 16.44 -9.77 -8.71
CA ARG A 11 15.20 -10.28 -8.08
C ARG A 11 13.92 -9.66 -8.64
N HIS A 12 14.08 -8.72 -9.56
CA HIS A 12 12.98 -7.95 -10.12
C HIS A 12 12.35 -8.70 -11.29
N SER A 13 11.03 -8.57 -11.43
CA SER A 13 10.28 -9.18 -12.53
C SER A 13 10.90 -8.86 -13.90
N PRO A 14 10.93 -9.79 -14.87
CA PRO A 14 11.33 -9.50 -16.24
C PRO A 14 10.56 -8.32 -16.87
N LEU A 15 9.40 -7.96 -16.31
CA LEU A 15 8.61 -6.78 -16.69
C LEU A 15 9.33 -5.43 -16.48
N TYR A 16 10.37 -5.36 -15.64
CA TYR A 16 11.21 -4.16 -15.55
C TYR A 16 12.24 -4.06 -16.68
N ILE A 17 12.42 -5.12 -17.48
CA ILE A 17 13.31 -5.08 -18.65
C ILE A 17 12.78 -4.02 -19.63
N PRO A 18 11.51 -4.02 -20.08
CA PRO A 18 10.97 -2.93 -20.89
C PRO A 18 11.11 -1.54 -20.25
N VAL A 19 10.87 -1.34 -18.95
CA VAL A 19 10.97 -0.01 -18.34
C VAL A 19 12.39 0.57 -18.44
N ASN A 20 13.42 -0.27 -18.36
CA ASN A 20 14.82 0.14 -18.47
C ASN A 20 15.41 0.02 -19.90
N TYR A 21 14.86 -0.84 -20.75
CA TYR A 21 15.31 -1.10 -22.13
C TYR A 21 14.43 -0.49 -23.21
N LEU A 22 13.26 0.09 -22.88
CA LEU A 22 12.53 1.05 -23.73
C LEU A 22 13.28 2.38 -23.76
N ARG A 23 14.60 2.28 -23.96
CA ARG A 23 15.45 3.34 -24.46
C ARG A 23 14.94 3.62 -25.85
N LEU A 24 14.03 4.58 -26.01
CA LEU A 24 13.69 5.13 -27.31
C LEU A 24 14.99 5.75 -27.85
N PRO A 25 15.75 5.06 -28.73
CA PRO A 25 17.15 5.40 -28.98
C PRO A 25 17.30 6.82 -29.53
N PHE A 26 16.25 7.28 -30.20
CA PHE A 26 16.11 8.64 -30.71
C PHE A 26 16.04 9.70 -29.60
N LEU A 27 15.21 9.52 -28.56
CA LEU A 27 15.09 10.49 -27.47
C LEU A 27 16.35 10.49 -26.59
N PHE A 28 16.91 9.31 -26.31
CA PHE A 28 18.11 9.14 -25.50
C PHE A 28 19.36 9.78 -26.12
N ASN A 29 19.48 9.73 -27.45
CA ASN A 29 20.55 10.45 -28.17
C ASN A 29 20.33 11.97 -28.21
N LEU A 30 19.08 12.46 -28.08
CA LEU A 30 18.76 13.89 -28.17
C LEU A 30 18.89 14.64 -26.83
N PHE A 31 18.51 14.00 -25.72
CA PHE A 31 18.44 14.65 -24.40
C PHE A 31 19.42 14.08 -23.35
N GLY A 32 20.12 12.98 -23.66
CA GLY A 32 21.05 12.31 -22.74
C GLY A 32 20.39 11.32 -21.78
N GLU A 33 21.06 10.21 -21.48
CA GLU A 33 20.49 9.10 -20.69
C GLU A 33 20.14 9.49 -19.25
N ASP A 34 20.97 10.35 -18.62
CA ASP A 34 20.79 10.74 -17.23
C ASP A 34 19.63 11.70 -17.01
N PHE A 35 19.39 12.61 -17.97
CA PHE A 35 18.27 13.55 -17.91
C PHE A 35 16.94 12.83 -18.09
N LEU A 36 16.82 11.95 -19.10
CA LEU A 36 15.57 11.23 -19.36
C LEU A 36 15.21 10.25 -18.23
N SER A 37 16.20 9.55 -17.68
CA SER A 37 15.96 8.69 -16.53
C SER A 37 15.53 9.51 -15.30
N ALA A 38 16.18 10.63 -15.01
CA ALA A 38 15.74 11.53 -13.94
C ALA A 38 14.32 12.08 -14.16
N ALA A 39 14.00 12.48 -15.40
CA ALA A 39 12.67 12.97 -15.76
C ALA A 39 11.60 11.87 -15.61
N LEU A 40 11.91 10.63 -15.98
CA LEU A 40 11.01 9.49 -15.81
C LEU A 40 10.71 9.21 -14.33
N TYR A 41 11.75 9.10 -13.49
CA TYR A 41 11.58 8.88 -12.05
C TYR A 41 10.85 10.03 -11.36
N THR A 42 11.14 11.27 -11.76
CA THR A 42 10.39 12.45 -11.29
C THR A 42 8.92 12.36 -11.70
N GLY A 43 8.62 11.96 -12.94
CA GLY A 43 7.26 11.75 -13.42
C GLY A 43 6.51 10.66 -12.65
N VAL A 44 7.19 9.56 -12.31
CA VAL A 44 6.66 8.46 -11.49
C VAL A 44 6.30 8.96 -10.09
N ASP A 45 7.18 9.72 -9.44
CA ASP A 45 6.92 10.25 -8.09
C ASP A 45 5.80 11.30 -8.09
N VAL A 46 5.73 12.15 -9.12
CA VAL A 46 4.64 13.11 -9.31
C VAL A 46 3.30 12.38 -9.50
N PHE A 47 3.29 11.31 -10.30
CA PHE A 47 2.09 10.50 -10.50
C PHE A 47 1.66 9.76 -9.24
N ALA A 48 2.61 9.24 -8.46
CA ALA A 48 2.35 8.64 -7.16
C ALA A 48 1.75 9.66 -6.16
N ALA A 49 2.31 10.87 -6.11
CA ALA A 49 1.79 11.96 -5.28
C ALA A 49 0.37 12.37 -5.72
N TYR A 50 0.11 12.45 -7.02
CA TYR A 50 -1.22 12.70 -7.56
C TYR A 50 -2.22 11.63 -7.12
N ALA A 51 -1.87 10.34 -7.27
CA ALA A 51 -2.72 9.24 -6.82
C ALA A 51 -3.02 9.31 -5.32
N LEU A 52 -2.03 9.68 -4.49
CA LEU A 52 -2.20 9.85 -3.05
C LEU A 52 -3.24 10.95 -2.70
N VAL A 53 -3.17 12.09 -3.38
CA VAL A 53 -4.15 13.19 -3.21
C VAL A 53 -5.55 12.76 -3.62
N ARG A 54 -5.69 11.98 -4.70
CA ARG A 54 -6.98 11.43 -5.14
C ARG A 54 -7.55 10.44 -4.11
N ILE A 55 -6.72 9.57 -3.55
CA ILE A 55 -7.12 8.66 -2.46
C ILE A 55 -7.60 9.45 -1.24
N TRP A 56 -6.85 10.47 -0.81
CA TRP A 56 -7.25 11.33 0.31
C TRP A 56 -8.59 12.04 0.02
N THR A 57 -8.76 12.58 -1.18
CA THR A 57 -9.99 13.26 -1.58
C THR A 57 -11.18 12.31 -1.57
N ALA A 58 -11.01 11.08 -2.10
CA ALA A 58 -12.04 10.04 -2.07
C ALA A 58 -12.42 9.62 -0.64
N ARG A 59 -11.46 9.62 0.29
CA ARG A 59 -11.68 9.37 1.71
C ARG A 59 -12.45 10.49 2.40
N GLN A 60 -12.19 11.75 2.04
CA GLN A 60 -12.77 12.94 2.69
C GLN A 60 -14.12 13.41 2.13
N ARG A 61 -14.57 12.91 0.97
CA ARG A 61 -15.73 13.41 0.19
C ARG A 61 -17.07 13.57 0.94
N LYS A 62 -17.23 13.01 2.15
CA LYS A 62 -18.43 13.20 3.00
C LYS A 62 -18.32 14.37 4.00
N GLN A 63 -17.14 14.94 4.20
CA GLN A 63 -16.94 16.11 5.05
C GLN A 63 -16.97 17.36 4.16
N THR A 64 -17.88 18.29 4.43
CA THR A 64 -18.02 19.55 3.70
C THR A 64 -16.83 20.46 4.02
N LEU A 65 -15.69 20.25 3.36
CA LEU A 65 -14.51 21.10 3.47
C LEU A 65 -14.62 22.29 2.50
N SER A 66 -14.15 23.47 2.92
CA SER A 66 -14.06 24.63 2.00
C SER A 66 -13.03 24.36 0.89
N SER A 67 -13.27 24.87 -0.31
CA SER A 67 -12.39 24.67 -1.49
C SER A 67 -10.95 25.08 -1.19
N GLU A 68 -10.75 26.23 -0.53
CA GLU A 68 -9.43 26.77 -0.18
C GLU A 68 -8.66 25.88 0.80
N SER A 69 -9.36 25.31 1.81
CA SER A 69 -8.72 24.38 2.75
C SER A 69 -8.33 23.05 2.10
N THR A 70 -9.00 22.67 1.02
CA THR A 70 -8.72 21.44 0.27
C THR A 70 -7.46 21.59 -0.58
N GLU A 71 -7.27 22.73 -1.23
CA GLU A 71 -6.07 23.04 -2.02
C GLU A 71 -4.82 23.12 -1.14
N SER A 72 -4.91 23.80 -0.01
CA SER A 72 -3.79 23.91 0.95
C SER A 72 -3.37 22.53 1.48
N LYS A 73 -4.33 21.68 1.88
CA LYS A 73 -4.04 20.32 2.34
C LYS A 73 -3.51 19.40 1.24
N SER A 74 -4.03 19.55 0.01
CA SER A 74 -3.52 18.80 -1.15
C SER A 74 -2.07 19.15 -1.46
N SER A 75 -1.73 20.44 -1.37
CA SER A 75 -0.35 20.92 -1.55
C SER A 75 0.57 20.38 -0.46
N LEU A 76 0.12 20.38 0.79
CA LEU A 76 0.85 19.81 1.92
C LEU A 76 1.09 18.30 1.74
N LEU A 77 0.08 17.54 1.27
CA LEU A 77 0.20 16.11 0.98
C LEU A 77 1.27 15.83 -0.07
N ILE A 78 1.26 16.59 -1.17
CA ILE A 78 2.24 16.45 -2.24
C ILE A 78 3.64 16.72 -1.68
N ILE A 79 3.82 17.81 -0.93
CA ILE A 79 5.11 18.18 -0.34
C ILE A 79 5.60 17.09 0.62
N ILE A 80 4.75 16.57 1.51
CA ILE A 80 5.16 15.54 2.47
C ILE A 80 5.56 14.25 1.76
N TYR A 81 4.86 13.85 0.69
CA TYR A 81 5.22 12.65 -0.06
C TYR A 81 6.50 12.83 -0.87
N THR A 82 6.59 13.90 -1.67
CA THR A 82 7.72 14.14 -2.57
C THR A 82 8.99 14.56 -1.84
N LEU A 83 8.89 15.20 -0.68
CA LEU A 83 10.04 15.55 0.18
C LEU A 83 10.34 14.51 1.26
N ASN A 84 9.65 13.35 1.25
CA ASN A 84 9.98 12.27 2.16
C ASN A 84 11.37 11.70 1.81
N PRO A 85 12.37 11.77 2.72
CA PRO A 85 13.71 11.24 2.43
C PRO A 85 13.68 9.74 2.09
N LEU A 86 12.71 9.00 2.63
CA LEU A 86 12.53 7.57 2.37
C LEU A 86 12.00 7.28 0.95
N ILE A 87 11.42 8.27 0.27
CA ILE A 87 10.96 8.19 -1.14
C ILE A 87 12.00 8.80 -2.08
N ILE A 88 12.54 9.97 -1.73
CA ILE A 88 13.55 10.67 -2.56
C ILE A 88 14.80 9.81 -2.75
N LEU A 89 15.34 9.21 -1.68
CA LEU A 89 16.59 8.48 -1.77
C LEU A 89 16.51 7.29 -2.74
N PRO A 90 15.48 6.42 -2.70
CA PRO A 90 15.26 5.41 -3.73
C PRO A 90 15.07 5.97 -5.14
N SER A 91 14.36 7.09 -5.28
CA SER A 91 14.12 7.72 -6.59
C SER A 91 15.41 8.27 -7.21
N LEU A 92 16.23 8.96 -6.42
CA LEU A 92 17.58 9.40 -6.81
C LEU A 92 18.49 8.23 -7.16
N ALA A 93 18.37 7.12 -6.43
CA ALA A 93 19.06 5.87 -6.71
C ALA A 93 18.49 5.11 -7.94
N ARG A 94 17.45 5.65 -8.60
CA ARG A 94 16.74 5.02 -9.72
C ARG A 94 16.27 3.60 -9.39
N SER A 95 15.76 3.43 -8.18
CA SER A 95 15.23 2.17 -7.66
C SER A 95 13.84 1.90 -8.23
N THR A 96 13.62 0.68 -8.72
CA THR A 96 12.30 0.24 -9.21
C THR A 96 11.18 0.32 -8.16
N SER A 97 11.53 0.48 -6.88
CA SER A 97 10.58 0.71 -5.78
C SER A 97 9.70 1.96 -5.96
N SER A 98 10.19 3.00 -6.65
CA SER A 98 9.35 4.18 -6.97
C SER A 98 8.23 3.82 -7.93
N VAL A 99 8.52 2.97 -8.92
CA VAL A 99 7.52 2.44 -9.87
C VAL A 99 6.52 1.54 -9.15
N ASP A 100 6.99 0.71 -8.23
CA ASP A 100 6.13 -0.15 -7.41
C ASP A 100 5.12 0.63 -6.58
N ASN A 101 5.59 1.70 -5.93
CA ASN A 101 4.75 2.60 -5.15
C ASN A 101 3.71 3.27 -6.05
N ALA A 102 4.11 3.75 -7.23
CA ALA A 102 3.20 4.36 -8.19
C ALA A 102 2.12 3.36 -8.64
N VAL A 103 2.49 2.15 -9.06
CA VAL A 103 1.55 1.09 -9.47
C VAL A 103 0.57 0.74 -8.35
N LEU A 104 1.07 0.58 -7.11
CA LEU A 104 0.22 0.27 -5.96
C LEU A 104 -0.74 1.41 -5.62
N LEU A 105 -0.27 2.66 -5.59
CA LEU A 105 -1.11 3.82 -5.33
C LEU A 105 -2.15 4.03 -6.44
N THR A 106 -1.81 3.74 -7.70
CA THR A 106 -2.80 3.76 -8.80
C THR A 106 -3.88 2.71 -8.61
N ALA A 107 -3.52 1.48 -8.21
CA ALA A 107 -4.51 0.44 -7.92
C ALA A 107 -5.49 0.88 -6.82
N ILE A 108 -4.96 1.43 -5.72
CA ILE A 108 -5.77 1.93 -4.59
C ILE A 108 -6.63 3.14 -5.03
N CYS A 109 -6.06 4.07 -5.80
CA CYS A 109 -6.76 5.25 -6.31
C CYS A 109 -7.97 4.86 -7.16
N LEU A 110 -7.79 3.97 -8.14
CA LEU A 110 -8.87 3.51 -9.01
C LEU A 110 -9.95 2.76 -8.24
N ALA A 111 -9.57 1.95 -7.23
CA ALA A 111 -10.53 1.28 -6.34
C ALA A 111 -11.35 2.29 -5.51
N CYS A 112 -10.70 3.35 -5.00
CA CYS A 112 -11.37 4.44 -4.30
C CYS A 112 -12.33 5.20 -5.22
N GLU A 113 -11.90 5.56 -6.43
CA GLU A 113 -12.71 6.30 -7.40
C GLU A 113 -13.94 5.49 -7.82
N TRP A 114 -13.75 4.21 -8.13
CA TRP A 114 -14.83 3.27 -8.42
C TRP A 114 -15.90 3.32 -7.33
N SER A 115 -15.49 3.07 -6.09
CA SER A 115 -16.36 3.03 -4.92
C SER A 115 -17.09 4.36 -4.67
N THR A 116 -16.46 5.51 -4.99
CA THR A 116 -17.11 6.83 -4.87
C THR A 116 -18.07 7.15 -6.01
N SER A 117 -17.76 6.73 -7.23
CA SER A 117 -18.61 6.96 -8.42
C SER A 117 -19.97 6.28 -8.26
N GLU A 118 -19.98 5.10 -7.65
CA GLU A 118 -21.19 4.31 -7.48
C GLU A 118 -22.05 4.78 -6.30
N VAL A 119 -21.45 5.31 -5.23
CA VAL A 119 -22.17 6.01 -4.14
C VAL A 119 -22.85 7.29 -4.66
N ALA A 120 -22.29 7.93 -5.69
CA ALA A 120 -22.87 9.11 -6.33
C ALA A 120 -23.96 8.78 -7.35
N SER A 121 -24.11 7.52 -7.78
CA SER A 121 -25.26 7.08 -8.58
C SER A 121 -26.43 6.87 -7.61
N PRO A 122 -27.38 7.82 -7.54
CA PRO A 122 -28.53 7.63 -6.67
C PRO A 122 -29.25 6.38 -7.18
N ALA A 123 -29.56 5.48 -6.25
CA ALA A 123 -30.56 4.45 -6.48
C ALA A 123 -31.72 5.08 -7.25
N HIS A 124 -32.14 4.42 -8.34
CA HIS A 124 -33.34 4.72 -9.09
C HIS A 124 -34.36 5.39 -8.17
N LYS A 125 -34.77 6.62 -8.52
CA LYS A 125 -36.05 7.15 -8.07
C LYS A 125 -37.06 6.02 -8.24
N GLU A 126 -37.57 5.50 -7.14
CA GLU A 126 -38.76 4.66 -7.10
C GLU A 126 -39.93 5.51 -7.58
N THR A 127 -40.10 5.63 -8.89
CA THR A 127 -41.35 6.00 -9.59
C THR A 127 -41.07 6.01 -11.09
N GLU A 128 -41.31 4.87 -11.75
CA GLU A 128 -42.27 4.73 -12.84
C GLU A 128 -42.07 3.38 -13.55
N VAL A 129 -43.19 2.67 -13.68
CA VAL A 129 -43.30 1.36 -14.29
C VAL A 129 -43.04 1.49 -15.78
N SER A 130 -41.91 1.01 -16.26
CA SER A 130 -41.76 0.53 -17.64
C SER A 130 -40.78 -0.63 -17.69
N SER A 131 -41.22 -1.73 -18.30
CA SER A 131 -40.46 -2.98 -18.45
C SER A 131 -39.14 -2.74 -19.20
N PRO A 132 -38.00 -3.31 -18.76
CA PRO A 132 -36.72 -3.07 -19.41
C PRO A 132 -36.68 -3.79 -20.76
N SER A 133 -36.31 -3.04 -21.80
CA SER A 133 -36.12 -3.54 -23.16
C SER A 133 -34.81 -4.31 -23.28
N LEU A 134 -34.72 -5.21 -24.26
CA LEU A 134 -33.57 -6.12 -24.45
C LEU A 134 -32.24 -5.39 -24.76
N THR A 135 -32.31 -4.10 -25.10
CA THR A 135 -31.17 -3.23 -25.44
C THR A 135 -30.50 -2.58 -24.22
N ASP A 136 -31.20 -2.46 -23.09
CA ASP A 136 -30.64 -1.91 -21.84
C ASP A 136 -29.66 -2.89 -21.14
N LYS A 137 -29.57 -4.14 -21.63
CA LYS A 137 -28.67 -5.16 -21.09
C LYS A 137 -27.24 -5.08 -21.62
N VAL A 138 -26.99 -4.33 -22.70
CA VAL A 138 -25.68 -4.28 -23.38
C VAL A 138 -24.81 -3.11 -22.88
N ASP A 139 -25.40 -2.05 -22.32
CA ASP A 139 -24.67 -0.87 -21.84
C ASP A 139 -24.17 -0.95 -20.39
N GLN A 140 -24.33 -2.10 -19.72
CA GLN A 140 -23.66 -2.39 -18.45
C GLN A 140 -22.21 -2.85 -18.67
N ALA A 141 -21.47 -2.10 -19.50
CA ALA A 141 -20.04 -2.26 -19.61
C ALA A 141 -19.42 -2.00 -18.24
N THR A 142 -18.61 -2.95 -17.78
CA THR A 142 -17.96 -2.88 -16.48
C THR A 142 -17.16 -1.59 -16.40
N PRO A 143 -17.36 -0.79 -15.35
CA PRO A 143 -16.79 0.55 -15.30
C PRO A 143 -15.26 0.48 -15.33
N PRO A 144 -14.60 1.34 -16.14
CA PRO A 144 -13.18 1.22 -16.43
C PRO A 144 -12.29 1.31 -15.19
N PHE A 145 -12.75 1.98 -14.13
CA PHE A 145 -12.00 2.16 -12.88
C PHE A 145 -11.83 0.86 -12.09
N ALA A 146 -12.87 0.01 -12.01
CA ALA A 146 -12.77 -1.26 -11.27
C ALA A 146 -11.80 -2.24 -11.99
N LEU A 147 -11.95 -2.37 -13.30
CA LEU A 147 -11.04 -3.18 -14.13
C LEU A 147 -9.60 -2.65 -14.06
N GLY A 148 -9.43 -1.33 -14.11
CA GLY A 148 -8.13 -0.69 -13.93
C GLY A 148 -7.51 -0.99 -12.57
N ALA A 149 -8.27 -0.89 -11.49
CA ALA A 149 -7.78 -1.21 -10.14
C ALA A 149 -7.29 -2.66 -10.03
N LEU A 150 -8.07 -3.60 -10.59
CA LEU A 150 -7.72 -5.02 -10.64
C LEU A 150 -6.51 -5.29 -11.54
N PHE A 151 -6.41 -4.61 -12.68
CA PHE A 151 -5.26 -4.70 -13.58
C PHE A 151 -3.97 -4.25 -12.90
N PHE A 152 -3.98 -3.07 -12.26
CA PHE A 152 -2.79 -2.55 -11.56
C PHE A 152 -2.46 -3.39 -10.31
N LEU A 153 -3.46 -3.97 -9.63
CA LEU A 153 -3.23 -4.92 -8.54
C LEU A 153 -2.58 -6.21 -9.06
N ALA A 154 -3.06 -6.77 -10.16
CA ALA A 154 -2.47 -7.94 -10.81
C ALA A 154 -1.03 -7.64 -11.26
N LEU A 155 -0.81 -6.49 -11.90
CA LEU A 155 0.52 -6.01 -12.25
C LEU A 155 1.41 -5.92 -11.01
N ARG A 156 0.92 -5.35 -9.90
CA ARG A 156 1.69 -5.27 -8.65
C ARG A 156 2.07 -6.65 -8.11
N THR A 157 1.15 -7.63 -8.15
CA THR A 157 1.45 -9.02 -7.73
C THR A 157 2.48 -9.71 -8.62
N HIS A 158 2.53 -9.36 -9.91
CA HIS A 158 3.55 -9.84 -10.84
C HIS A 158 4.91 -9.17 -10.64
N LEU A 159 4.93 -7.92 -10.21
CA LEU A 159 6.17 -7.21 -9.87
C LEU A 159 6.75 -7.73 -8.55
N SER A 160 5.89 -7.98 -7.57
CA SER A 160 6.30 -8.53 -6.27
C SER A 160 5.16 -9.31 -5.59
N ILE A 161 5.49 -10.51 -5.13
CA ILE A 161 4.55 -11.50 -4.59
C ILE A 161 3.98 -11.06 -3.23
N ASP A 162 4.72 -10.20 -2.52
CA ASP A 162 4.30 -9.61 -1.24
C ASP A 162 2.93 -8.90 -1.33
N ALA A 163 2.59 -8.35 -2.49
CA ALA A 163 1.33 -7.65 -2.73
C ALA A 163 0.09 -8.55 -2.65
N LEU A 164 0.25 -9.88 -2.66
CA LEU A 164 -0.86 -10.82 -2.47
C LEU A 164 -1.65 -10.56 -1.18
N ILE A 165 -0.95 -10.12 -0.13
CA ILE A 165 -1.52 -9.79 1.18
C ILE A 165 -2.55 -8.64 1.09
N LEU A 166 -2.42 -7.78 0.06
CA LEU A 166 -3.32 -6.66 -0.19
C LEU A 166 -4.55 -7.06 -1.01
N VAL A 167 -4.61 -8.26 -1.58
CA VAL A 167 -5.73 -8.70 -2.42
C VAL A 167 -7.06 -8.70 -1.64
N PRO A 168 -7.18 -9.33 -0.44
CA PRO A 168 -8.45 -9.33 0.29
C PRO A 168 -8.98 -7.94 0.66
N PRO A 169 -8.20 -7.01 1.25
CA PRO A 169 -8.71 -5.68 1.58
C PRO A 169 -8.95 -4.80 0.34
N MET A 170 -8.23 -5.02 -0.78
CA MET A 170 -8.52 -4.35 -2.06
C MET A 170 -9.89 -4.76 -2.60
N PHE A 171 -10.24 -6.04 -2.52
CA PHE A 171 -11.59 -6.49 -2.84
C PHE A 171 -12.64 -5.89 -1.91
N MET A 172 -12.38 -5.88 -0.61
CA MET A 172 -13.28 -5.23 0.35
C MET A 172 -13.47 -3.75 0.03
N LEU A 173 -12.43 -3.05 -0.44
CA LEU A 173 -12.50 -1.66 -0.85
C LEU A 173 -13.40 -1.49 -2.08
N ILE A 174 -13.18 -2.28 -3.14
CA ILE A 174 -13.96 -2.25 -4.39
C ILE A 174 -15.46 -2.46 -4.15
N PHE A 175 -15.82 -3.34 -3.21
CA PHE A 175 -17.22 -3.64 -2.87
C PHE A 175 -17.79 -2.80 -1.72
N SER A 176 -17.03 -1.83 -1.20
CA SER A 176 -17.41 -0.99 -0.07
C SER A 176 -17.19 0.49 -0.40
N SER A 177 -16.64 1.25 0.54
CA SER A 177 -16.42 2.69 0.41
C SER A 177 -15.07 3.07 1.00
N PRO A 178 -14.34 4.02 0.41
CA PRO A 178 -13.08 4.52 0.92
C PRO A 178 -13.25 5.50 2.10
N ALA A 179 -14.49 5.92 2.37
CA ALA A 179 -14.79 6.90 3.42
C ALA A 179 -14.45 6.34 4.80
N SER A 180 -13.84 7.18 5.65
CA SER A 180 -13.47 6.80 7.01
C SER A 180 -14.69 6.38 7.83
N ARG A 181 -14.67 5.16 8.36
CA ARG A 181 -15.72 4.62 9.26
C ARG A 181 -15.18 4.18 10.60
N LEU A 182 -13.91 4.47 10.92
CA LEU A 182 -13.31 4.18 12.22
C LEU A 182 -14.15 4.72 13.39
N ARG A 183 -14.77 5.88 13.20
CA ARG A 183 -15.64 6.55 14.19
C ARG A 183 -17.09 6.01 14.22
N ARG A 184 -17.49 5.15 13.28
CA ARG A 184 -18.83 4.54 13.20
C ARG A 184 -18.68 3.11 12.66
N PRO A 185 -18.13 2.18 13.46
CA PRO A 185 -18.08 0.78 13.05
C PRO A 185 -19.51 0.30 12.84
N GLY A 186 -19.81 -0.10 11.62
CA GLY A 186 -21.04 -0.78 11.26
C GLY A 186 -20.71 -2.17 10.72
N PRO A 187 -21.66 -3.11 10.68
CA PRO A 187 -21.43 -4.38 10.02
C PRO A 187 -21.01 -4.12 8.57
N PHE A 188 -20.08 -4.93 8.06
CA PHE A 188 -19.74 -4.90 6.64
C PHE A 188 -21.00 -5.24 5.84
N LYS A 189 -21.58 -4.22 5.20
CA LYS A 189 -22.70 -4.40 4.28
C LYS A 189 -22.10 -4.70 2.92
N TYR A 190 -21.99 -5.98 2.59
CA TYR A 190 -21.81 -6.39 1.20
C TYR A 190 -22.95 -5.76 0.39
N ALA A 191 -22.64 -4.93 -0.60
CA ALA A 191 -23.71 -4.34 -1.39
C ALA A 191 -24.31 -5.48 -2.24
N GLN A 192 -25.49 -5.96 -1.84
CA GLN A 192 -26.26 -7.00 -2.54
C GLN A 192 -26.57 -6.63 -4.01
N LYS A 193 -26.34 -5.36 -4.39
CA LYS A 193 -26.38 -4.81 -5.75
C LYS A 193 -25.32 -5.44 -6.70
N TYR A 194 -24.33 -6.17 -6.17
CA TYR A 194 -23.23 -6.77 -6.94
C TYR A 194 -23.48 -8.20 -7.49
N ASP A 195 -24.65 -8.80 -7.27
CA ASP A 195 -24.88 -10.23 -7.57
C ASP A 195 -25.15 -10.58 -9.05
N ARG A 196 -25.55 -9.62 -9.93
CA ARG A 196 -26.09 -9.96 -11.27
C ARG A 196 -25.22 -9.68 -12.51
N PRO A 197 -24.35 -8.65 -12.60
CA PRO A 197 -23.48 -8.47 -13.77
C PRO A 197 -22.01 -8.87 -13.55
N TYR A 198 -21.58 -9.19 -12.32
CA TYR A 198 -20.16 -9.37 -11.99
C TYR A 198 -19.71 -10.82 -11.82
N SER A 199 -20.57 -11.81 -12.06
CA SER A 199 -20.22 -13.25 -11.95
C SER A 199 -19.14 -13.68 -12.95
N PHE A 200 -19.14 -13.10 -14.17
CA PHE A 200 -18.17 -13.41 -15.22
C PHE A 200 -16.77 -12.85 -14.89
N LEU A 201 -16.69 -11.57 -14.52
CA LEU A 201 -15.44 -10.96 -14.01
C LEU A 201 -14.91 -11.66 -12.77
N ARG A 202 -15.80 -12.16 -11.90
CA ARG A 202 -15.42 -12.89 -10.69
C ARG A 202 -14.74 -14.21 -11.02
N GLN A 203 -15.21 -14.92 -12.04
CA GLN A 203 -14.67 -16.23 -12.40
C GLN A 203 -13.33 -16.08 -13.15
N ASP A 204 -13.27 -15.23 -14.17
CA ASP A 204 -12.05 -14.98 -14.95
C ASP A 204 -10.94 -14.37 -14.08
N PHE A 205 -11.27 -13.43 -13.17
CA PHE A 205 -10.29 -12.82 -12.27
C PHE A 205 -9.81 -13.81 -11.19
N VAL A 206 -10.69 -14.65 -10.65
CA VAL A 206 -10.29 -15.67 -9.67
C VAL A 206 -9.39 -16.71 -10.32
N GLU A 207 -9.68 -17.13 -11.54
CA GLU A 207 -8.83 -18.06 -12.30
C GLU A 207 -7.48 -17.44 -12.65
N ILE A 208 -7.44 -16.19 -13.12
CA ILE A 208 -6.18 -15.47 -13.40
C ILE A 208 -5.39 -15.25 -12.11
N SER A 209 -6.04 -14.83 -11.02
CA SER A 209 -5.38 -14.61 -9.73
C SER A 209 -4.88 -15.91 -9.11
N LEU A 210 -5.62 -17.01 -9.22
CA LEU A 210 -5.19 -18.34 -8.78
C LEU A 210 -4.04 -18.89 -9.63
N PHE A 211 -4.06 -18.65 -10.94
CA PHE A 211 -3.00 -19.03 -11.85
C PHE A 211 -1.70 -18.27 -11.53
N ILE A 212 -1.82 -16.95 -11.31
CA ILE A 212 -0.70 -16.10 -10.88
C ILE A 212 -0.20 -16.53 -9.51
N LEU A 213 -1.10 -16.77 -8.56
CA LEU A 213 -0.78 -17.26 -7.22
C LEU A 213 -0.01 -18.59 -7.27
N LEU A 214 -0.49 -19.56 -8.05
CA LEU A 214 0.11 -20.88 -8.16
C LEU A 214 1.49 -20.81 -8.81
N TRP A 215 1.64 -20.02 -9.88
CA TRP A 215 2.90 -19.88 -10.60
C TRP A 215 3.95 -19.09 -9.80
N THR A 216 3.54 -18.02 -9.13
CA THR A 216 4.45 -17.17 -8.36
C THR A 216 4.81 -17.76 -6.99
N ALA A 217 3.86 -18.40 -6.28
CA ALA A 217 4.13 -19.06 -5.01
C ALA A 217 5.08 -20.25 -5.16
N LEU A 218 4.98 -21.01 -6.26
CA LEU A 218 5.89 -22.12 -6.54
C LEU A 218 7.33 -21.62 -6.80
N ALA A 219 7.49 -20.47 -7.44
CA ALA A 219 8.79 -19.85 -7.67
C ALA A 219 9.41 -19.24 -6.40
N ALA A 220 8.59 -18.67 -5.51
CA ALA A 220 9.04 -18.03 -4.26
C ALA A 220 9.54 -18.99 -3.17
N LEU A 221 9.22 -20.29 -3.28
CA LEU A 221 9.71 -21.33 -2.37
C LEU A 221 11.15 -21.78 -2.68
N THR A 222 11.79 -21.20 -3.70
CA THR A 222 13.20 -21.42 -4.00
C THR A 222 14.10 -20.57 -3.09
N LEU A 223 15.31 -21.06 -2.83
CA LEU A 223 16.28 -20.46 -1.89
C LEU A 223 16.36 -18.93 -2.05
N PRO A 224 15.98 -18.13 -1.04
CA PRO A 224 16.19 -16.70 -1.09
C PRO A 224 17.67 -16.43 -1.15
N SER A 225 18.06 -15.56 -2.08
CA SER A 225 19.41 -15.05 -2.08
C SER A 225 19.69 -14.37 -0.72
N LEU A 226 20.89 -14.61 -0.21
CA LEU A 226 21.35 -14.14 1.10
C LEU A 226 22.01 -12.77 1.01
N THR A 227 21.82 -12.06 -0.11
CA THR A 227 22.39 -10.72 -0.26
C THR A 227 21.84 -9.79 0.83
N PRO A 228 22.72 -9.01 1.48
CA PRO A 228 22.30 -8.06 2.49
C PRO A 228 21.31 -7.05 1.89
N ASN A 229 20.29 -6.74 2.66
CA ASN A 229 19.24 -5.80 2.30
C ASN A 229 18.73 -5.10 3.57
N PRO A 230 17.90 -4.04 3.45
CA PRO A 230 17.37 -3.33 4.61
C PRO A 230 16.44 -4.14 5.54
N GLY A 231 16.10 -5.38 5.19
CA GLY A 231 15.20 -6.25 5.95
C GLY A 231 15.88 -7.09 7.00
N VAL A 232 15.07 -7.78 7.80
CA VAL A 232 15.55 -8.57 8.94
C VAL A 232 15.84 -10.04 8.61
N TRP A 233 15.40 -10.54 7.46
CA TRP A 233 15.46 -11.96 7.13
C TRP A 233 16.87 -12.42 6.76
N TRP A 234 17.58 -11.65 5.94
CA TRP A 234 18.84 -12.10 5.33
C TRP A 234 19.86 -12.56 6.38
N TYR A 235 20.01 -11.80 7.48
CA TYR A 235 20.95 -12.11 8.55
C TYR A 235 20.56 -13.37 9.33
N PHE A 236 19.26 -13.56 9.59
CA PHE A 236 18.77 -14.79 10.20
C PHE A 236 19.08 -16.02 9.33
N PHE A 237 18.87 -15.90 8.01
CA PHE A 237 19.16 -16.97 7.07
C PHE A 237 20.66 -17.19 6.82
N THR A 238 21.54 -16.21 7.06
CA THR A 238 23.00 -16.42 6.97
C THR A 238 23.56 -17.19 8.16
N GLU A 239 23.00 -16.99 9.35
CA GLU A 239 23.45 -17.67 10.59
C GLU A 239 22.88 -19.08 10.76
N MET A 240 21.86 -19.44 9.98
CA MET A 240 21.16 -20.72 10.12
C MET A 240 21.83 -21.84 9.33
N PHE A 241 21.88 -23.04 9.92
CA PHE A 241 22.31 -24.26 9.24
C PHE A 241 21.42 -24.58 8.03
N ASP A 242 22.06 -24.98 6.92
CA ASP A 242 21.38 -25.23 5.64
C ASP A 242 20.26 -26.28 5.73
N HIS A 243 20.41 -27.26 6.62
CA HIS A 243 19.40 -28.29 6.85
C HIS A 243 18.05 -27.72 7.29
N PHE A 244 18.04 -26.65 8.10
CA PHE A 244 16.80 -26.03 8.61
C PHE A 244 16.25 -24.95 7.68
N ARG A 245 17.03 -24.53 6.68
CA ARG A 245 16.69 -23.43 5.80
C ARG A 245 15.32 -23.60 5.12
N PRO A 246 14.98 -24.73 4.46
CA PRO A 246 13.68 -24.89 3.82
C PRO A 246 12.49 -24.76 4.77
N PHE A 247 12.62 -25.27 6.00
CA PHE A 247 11.57 -25.17 7.02
C PHE A 247 11.30 -23.70 7.40
N PHE A 248 12.34 -22.95 7.75
CA PHE A 248 12.18 -21.54 8.13
C PHE A 248 11.79 -20.66 6.94
N LEU A 249 12.14 -21.02 5.71
CA LEU A 249 11.64 -20.34 4.52
C LEU A 249 10.14 -20.47 4.37
N MET A 250 9.60 -21.66 4.57
CA MET A 250 8.14 -21.84 4.57
C MET A 250 7.50 -21.01 5.70
N VAL A 251 8.03 -21.08 6.93
CA VAL A 251 7.48 -20.34 8.08
C VAL A 251 7.50 -18.83 7.83
N PHE A 252 8.63 -18.28 7.39
CA PHE A 252 8.76 -16.86 7.12
C PHE A 252 7.95 -16.43 5.89
N SER A 253 7.76 -17.28 4.87
CA SER A 253 6.86 -16.93 3.76
C SER A 253 5.38 -16.92 4.20
N LEU A 254 4.96 -17.85 5.05
CA LEU A 254 3.57 -17.96 5.50
C LEU A 254 3.19 -16.97 6.61
N HIS A 255 4.13 -16.52 7.45
CA HIS A 255 3.78 -15.66 8.59
C HIS A 255 3.13 -14.35 8.18
N LEU A 256 3.47 -13.81 7.00
CA LEU A 256 2.86 -12.58 6.50
C LEU A 256 1.37 -12.74 6.18
N LEU A 257 0.93 -13.94 5.79
CA LEU A 257 -0.48 -14.24 5.55
C LEU A 257 -1.31 -14.26 6.84
N LEU A 258 -0.67 -14.54 7.99
CA LEU A 258 -1.35 -14.60 9.29
C LEU A 258 -1.95 -13.24 9.70
N TYR A 259 -1.40 -12.13 9.20
CA TYR A 259 -1.89 -10.79 9.53
C TYR A 259 -3.13 -10.39 8.72
N VAL A 260 -3.38 -11.00 7.56
CA VAL A 260 -4.44 -10.58 6.63
C VAL A 260 -5.82 -10.74 7.26
N ALA A 261 -6.14 -11.93 7.73
CA ALA A 261 -7.45 -12.25 8.32
C ALA A 261 -7.80 -11.37 9.55
N PRO A 262 -6.96 -11.28 10.60
CA PRO A 262 -7.31 -10.49 11.78
C PRO A 262 -7.46 -9.00 11.47
N ILE A 263 -6.64 -8.43 10.58
CA ILE A 263 -6.74 -7.01 10.22
C ILE A 263 -8.01 -6.76 9.41
N CYS A 264 -8.29 -7.57 8.39
CA CYS A 264 -9.48 -7.41 7.56
C CYS A 264 -10.77 -7.61 8.37
N ILE A 265 -10.79 -8.56 9.32
CA ILE A 265 -11.94 -8.76 10.22
C ILE A 265 -12.11 -7.56 11.15
N LYS A 266 -11.02 -7.07 11.74
CA LYS A 266 -11.09 -5.98 12.74
C LYS A 266 -11.50 -4.65 12.10
N PHE A 267 -10.92 -4.32 10.95
CA PHE A 267 -11.16 -3.08 10.21
C PHE A 267 -12.08 -3.29 9.01
N GLN A 268 -12.96 -4.30 9.05
CA GLN A 268 -13.87 -4.64 7.95
C GLN A 268 -14.73 -3.48 7.46
N HIS A 269 -15.02 -2.51 8.33
CA HIS A 269 -15.81 -1.34 8.04
C HIS A 269 -15.02 -0.22 7.33
N ASP A 270 -13.69 -0.27 7.36
CA ASP A 270 -12.78 0.66 6.70
C ASP A 270 -11.65 -0.10 5.97
N PRO A 271 -11.92 -0.62 4.76
CA PRO A 271 -10.95 -1.42 4.00
C PRO A 271 -9.69 -0.64 3.62
N LEU A 272 -9.80 0.67 3.37
CA LEU A 272 -8.64 1.52 3.05
C LEU A 272 -7.68 1.60 4.25
N TYR A 273 -8.22 1.62 5.48
CA TYR A 273 -7.41 1.52 6.69
C TYR A 273 -6.74 0.15 6.84
N SER A 274 -7.43 -0.94 6.46
CA SER A 274 -6.84 -2.29 6.43
C SER A 274 -5.64 -2.37 5.47
N ILE A 275 -5.76 -1.77 4.27
CA ILE A 275 -4.67 -1.65 3.30
C ILE A 275 -3.49 -0.89 3.91
N PHE A 276 -3.75 0.24 4.57
CA PHE A 276 -2.72 1.05 5.22
C PHE A 276 -1.90 0.26 6.27
N ILE A 277 -2.56 -0.48 7.16
CA ILE A 277 -1.87 -1.30 8.17
C ILE A 277 -1.05 -2.43 7.51
N LEU A 278 -1.61 -3.10 6.48
CA LEU A 278 -0.90 -4.16 5.77
C LEU A 278 0.30 -3.65 4.96
N ILE A 279 0.24 -2.42 4.40
CA ILE A 279 1.41 -1.75 3.81
C ILE A 279 2.50 -1.55 4.87
N GLY A 280 2.15 -1.14 6.08
CA GLY A 280 3.12 -1.01 7.18
C GLY A 280 3.77 -2.34 7.56
N ILE A 281 2.97 -3.40 7.66
CA ILE A 281 3.44 -4.76 7.92
C ILE A 281 4.38 -5.23 6.82
N LEU A 282 4.04 -5.01 5.56
CA LEU A 282 4.90 -5.31 4.43
C LEU A 282 6.21 -4.53 4.49
N ALA A 283 6.16 -3.23 4.79
CA ALA A 283 7.36 -2.41 4.93
C ALA A 283 8.34 -2.94 5.99
N THR A 284 7.82 -3.58 7.03
CA THR A 284 8.61 -4.02 8.19
C THR A 284 9.06 -5.48 8.10
N LEU A 285 8.19 -6.38 7.64
CA LEU A 285 8.35 -7.83 7.79
C LEU A 285 8.56 -8.59 6.47
N LYS A 286 8.44 -7.95 5.31
CA LYS A 286 8.67 -8.64 4.03
C LYS A 286 10.14 -9.05 3.86
N PRO A 287 10.45 -10.07 3.03
CA PRO A 287 11.82 -10.59 2.91
C PRO A 287 12.84 -9.58 2.36
N TYR A 288 12.39 -8.70 1.47
CA TYR A 288 13.23 -7.72 0.77
C TYR A 288 12.59 -6.33 0.83
N PRO A 289 12.55 -5.69 2.01
CA PRO A 289 12.05 -4.34 2.14
C PRO A 289 13.06 -3.36 1.55
N THR A 290 12.52 -2.29 1.00
CA THR A 290 13.23 -1.13 0.49
C THR A 290 12.94 0.05 1.39
N LEU A 291 13.79 1.07 1.35
CA LEU A 291 13.54 2.33 2.06
C LEU A 291 12.19 2.96 1.67
N SER A 292 11.84 2.79 0.40
CA SER A 292 10.59 3.26 -0.23
C SER A 292 9.34 2.65 0.39
N ASP A 293 9.42 1.46 0.98
CA ASP A 293 8.27 0.81 1.61
C ASP A 293 7.89 1.52 2.92
N HIS A 294 8.88 1.84 3.76
CA HIS A 294 8.66 2.69 4.94
C HIS A 294 8.25 4.10 4.53
N GLY A 295 8.82 4.62 3.43
CA GLY A 295 8.41 5.90 2.85
C GLY A 295 6.93 5.93 2.44
N LEU A 296 6.45 4.86 1.79
CA LEU A 296 5.05 4.74 1.38
C LEU A 296 4.13 4.63 2.60
N PHE A 297 4.52 3.84 3.61
CA PHE A 297 3.76 3.73 4.86
C PHE A 297 3.61 5.09 5.55
N VAL A 298 4.70 5.85 5.68
CA VAL A 298 4.68 7.21 6.24
C VAL A 298 3.88 8.17 5.35
N GLY A 299 3.97 8.06 4.03
CA GLY A 299 3.17 8.86 3.10
C GLY A 299 1.67 8.61 3.22
N MET A 300 1.27 7.34 3.39
CA MET A 300 -0.11 6.95 3.66
C MET A 300 -0.63 7.44 5.02
N TRP A 301 0.25 7.72 5.98
CA TRP A 301 -0.14 8.26 7.28
C TRP A 301 -0.87 9.60 7.13
N VAL A 302 -0.46 10.43 6.17
CA VAL A 302 -1.07 11.74 5.90
C VAL A 302 -2.47 11.60 5.29
N VAL A 303 -2.74 10.51 4.57
CA VAL A 303 -4.09 10.18 4.07
C VAL A 303 -5.02 9.90 5.24
N MET A 304 -4.51 9.31 6.33
CA MET A 304 -5.25 8.93 7.54
C MET A 304 -5.30 10.07 8.56
N SER A 305 -5.66 11.27 8.11
CA SER A 305 -5.60 12.50 8.91
C SER A 305 -6.40 12.46 10.22
N GLU A 306 -7.47 11.65 10.28
CA GLU A 306 -8.31 11.46 11.45
C GLU A 306 -7.60 10.71 12.60
N VAL A 307 -6.48 10.03 12.30
CA VAL A 307 -5.73 9.21 13.26
C VAL A 307 -4.68 10.02 13.99
N HIS A 308 -4.20 11.13 13.41
CA HIS A 308 -3.11 11.93 13.96
C HIS A 308 -3.28 12.35 15.43
N PRO A 309 -4.47 12.79 15.91
CA PRO A 309 -4.63 13.19 17.30
C PRO A 309 -4.45 12.05 18.31
N TYR A 310 -4.57 10.80 17.87
CA TYR A 310 -4.55 9.61 18.71
C TYR A 310 -3.23 8.84 18.62
N LEU A 311 -2.30 9.27 17.77
CA LEU A 311 -0.95 8.73 17.71
C LEU A 311 -0.21 9.08 19.01
N ARG A 312 0.28 8.06 19.71
CA ARG A 312 0.96 8.20 20.99
C ARG A 312 2.41 8.60 20.82
N HIS A 313 3.09 8.05 19.81
CA HIS A 313 4.52 8.22 19.60
C HIS A 313 4.90 8.47 18.11
N PRO A 314 4.27 9.44 17.42
CA PRO A 314 4.58 9.70 16.01
C PRO A 314 5.99 10.25 15.81
N LEU A 315 6.43 11.19 16.66
CA LEU A 315 7.77 11.79 16.55
C LEU A 315 8.89 10.80 16.82
N PRO A 316 8.89 10.02 17.92
CA PRO A 316 9.89 8.97 18.12
C PRO A 316 9.96 7.99 16.96
N THR A 317 8.80 7.52 16.48
CA THR A 317 8.73 6.58 15.35
C THR A 317 9.39 7.14 14.09
N LEU A 318 9.04 8.37 13.69
CA LEU A 318 9.58 9.01 12.48
C LEU A 318 11.08 9.29 12.62
N LEU A 319 11.52 9.78 13.78
CA LEU A 319 12.94 10.07 14.02
C LEU A 319 13.78 8.80 14.03
N THR A 320 13.29 7.70 14.61
CA THR A 320 14.00 6.41 14.60
C THR A 320 14.05 5.80 13.20
N LEU A 321 12.96 5.90 12.42
CA LEU A 321 12.97 5.48 11.00
C LEU A 321 13.97 6.30 10.17
N LEU A 322 14.01 7.61 10.36
CA LEU A 322 14.97 8.48 9.67
C LEU A 322 16.41 8.16 10.10
N HIS A 323 16.63 7.95 11.39
CA HIS A 323 17.92 7.55 11.95
C HIS A 323 18.44 6.24 11.33
N SER A 324 17.63 5.17 11.32
CA SER A 324 18.04 3.90 10.71
C SER A 324 18.32 4.04 9.22
N SER A 325 17.46 4.79 8.52
CA SER A 325 17.54 4.98 7.07
C SER A 325 18.79 5.73 6.62
N LEU A 326 19.27 6.69 7.42
CA LEU A 326 20.50 7.41 7.14
C LEU A 326 21.76 6.59 7.48
N LEU A 327 21.71 5.77 8.53
CA LEU A 327 22.85 4.94 8.93
C LEU A 327 23.04 3.70 8.04
N GLN A 328 21.96 3.16 7.47
CA GLN A 328 22.01 1.97 6.62
C GLN A 328 23.01 2.10 5.44
N PRO A 329 22.96 3.15 4.58
CA PRO A 329 23.93 3.32 3.50
C PRO A 329 25.36 3.49 4.01
N LEU A 330 25.56 4.20 5.12
CA LEU A 330 26.87 4.43 5.72
C LEU A 330 27.50 3.10 6.17
N PHE A 331 26.78 2.30 6.95
CA PHE A 331 27.28 1.00 7.40
C PHE A 331 27.43 0.01 6.26
N ALA A 332 26.53 0.03 5.27
CA ALA A 332 26.67 -0.78 4.06
C ALA A 332 27.96 -0.42 3.30
N HIS A 333 28.28 0.87 3.16
CA HIS A 333 29.48 1.31 2.47
C HIS A 333 30.77 0.94 3.22
N LEU A 334 30.79 1.14 4.54
CA LEU A 334 31.94 0.77 5.37
C LEU A 334 32.20 -0.75 5.35
N TRP A 335 31.14 -1.56 5.38
CA TRP A 335 31.25 -3.01 5.35
C TRP A 335 31.55 -3.56 3.95
N LEU A 336 30.72 -3.25 2.96
CA LEU A 336 30.77 -3.87 1.63
C LEU A 336 31.83 -3.25 0.71
N THR A 337 32.09 -1.94 0.81
CA THR A 337 33.04 -1.25 -0.07
C THR A 337 34.41 -1.12 0.56
N HIS A 338 34.48 -0.59 1.79
CA HIS A 338 35.76 -0.34 2.46
C HIS A 338 36.31 -1.54 3.21
N GLY A 339 35.48 -2.53 3.55
CA GLY A 339 35.89 -3.70 4.33
C GLY A 339 36.29 -3.40 5.78
N THR A 340 36.06 -2.17 6.26
CA THR A 340 36.38 -1.74 7.64
C THR A 340 35.20 -1.89 8.59
N GLY A 341 33.98 -2.03 8.06
CA GLY A 341 32.75 -2.23 8.82
C GLY A 341 32.40 -3.71 9.04
N ASN A 342 31.74 -4.01 10.15
CA ASN A 342 31.19 -5.33 10.45
C ASN A 342 29.71 -5.41 10.00
N ALA A 343 29.31 -6.55 9.41
CA ALA A 343 27.93 -6.89 9.04
C ALA A 343 26.92 -6.63 10.17
N ASN A 344 27.33 -6.84 11.42
CA ASN A 344 26.49 -6.68 12.61
C ASN A 344 26.05 -5.23 12.81
N PHE A 345 26.88 -4.24 12.43
CA PHE A 345 26.48 -2.82 12.53
C PHE A 345 25.41 -2.48 11.49
N TYR A 346 25.55 -2.99 10.26
CA TYR A 346 24.53 -2.84 9.24
C TYR A 346 23.22 -3.52 9.68
N TYR A 347 23.31 -4.78 10.15
CA TYR A 347 22.14 -5.51 10.62
C TYR A 347 21.47 -4.85 11.84
N ALA A 348 22.23 -4.37 12.82
CA ALA A 348 21.68 -3.64 13.97
C ALA A 348 20.86 -2.43 13.52
N SER A 349 21.33 -1.69 12.50
CA SER A 349 20.58 -0.58 11.91
C SER A 349 19.29 -1.04 11.22
N THR A 350 19.31 -2.18 10.51
CA THR A 350 18.08 -2.77 9.94
C THR A 350 17.08 -3.18 11.01
N LEU A 351 17.54 -3.73 12.15
CA LEU A 351 16.69 -4.11 13.27
C LEU A 351 16.06 -2.87 13.93
N VAL A 352 16.81 -1.79 14.11
CA VAL A 352 16.29 -0.51 14.60
C VAL A 352 15.19 0.02 13.67
N GLY A 353 15.40 -0.06 12.35
CA GLY A 353 14.40 0.32 11.36
C GLY A 353 13.13 -0.53 11.44
N ALA A 354 13.28 -1.86 11.58
CA ALA A 354 12.16 -2.76 11.75
C ALA A 354 11.39 -2.52 13.06
N CYS A 355 12.09 -2.27 14.17
CA CYS A 355 11.46 -1.87 15.43
C CYS A 355 10.68 -0.56 15.27
N ALA A 356 11.23 0.44 14.59
CA ALA A 356 10.55 1.69 14.33
C ALA A 356 9.31 1.51 13.42
N GLY A 357 9.42 0.70 12.37
CA GLY A 357 8.28 0.30 11.55
C GLY A 357 7.18 -0.38 12.38
N GLY A 358 7.58 -1.32 13.24
CA GLY A 358 6.70 -1.98 14.21
C GLY A 358 5.98 -1.02 15.15
N LEU A 359 6.71 -0.04 15.71
CA LEU A 359 6.13 1.02 16.55
C LEU A 359 5.09 1.83 15.78
N GLY A 360 5.38 2.20 14.52
CA GLY A 360 4.42 2.93 13.68
C GLY A 360 3.15 2.13 13.37
N ILE A 361 3.27 0.83 13.14
CA ILE A 361 2.12 -0.07 12.96
C ILE A 361 1.28 -0.14 14.24
N VAL A 362 1.92 -0.38 15.38
CA VAL A 362 1.23 -0.47 16.68
C VAL A 362 0.54 0.85 17.03
N ASP A 363 1.22 1.98 16.83
CA ASP A 363 0.66 3.30 17.12
C ASP A 363 -0.53 3.62 16.20
N SER A 364 -0.44 3.22 14.94
CA SER A 364 -1.56 3.31 14.00
C SER A 364 -2.74 2.46 14.46
N ILE A 365 -2.54 1.16 14.74
CA ILE A 365 -3.61 0.28 15.23
C ILE A 365 -4.24 0.85 16.51
N TRP A 366 -3.42 1.28 17.46
CA TRP A 366 -3.88 1.90 18.71
C TRP A 366 -4.79 3.10 18.44
N ALA A 367 -4.33 4.02 17.59
CA ALA A 367 -5.05 5.22 17.25
C ALA A 367 -6.38 4.92 16.53
N GLY A 368 -6.38 3.98 15.58
CA GLY A 368 -7.59 3.50 14.91
C GLY A 368 -8.61 2.88 15.88
N LEU A 369 -8.15 2.11 16.87
CA LEU A 369 -9.01 1.54 17.91
C LEU A 369 -9.54 2.60 18.87
N ARG A 370 -8.71 3.57 19.27
CA ARG A 370 -9.09 4.59 20.25
C ARG A 370 -10.19 5.52 19.74
N ILE A 371 -10.17 5.86 18.45
CA ILE A 371 -11.25 6.62 17.79
C ILE A 371 -12.63 5.96 17.96
N ALA A 372 -12.66 4.63 17.90
CA ALA A 372 -13.91 3.88 18.06
C ALA A 372 -14.42 3.89 19.51
N VAL A 373 -13.50 3.87 20.49
CA VAL A 373 -13.82 3.83 21.93
C VAL A 373 -14.33 5.18 22.44
N GLU A 374 -13.60 6.27 22.20
CA GLU A 374 -13.93 7.61 22.74
C GLU A 374 -15.36 8.03 22.37
N LYS A 375 -15.81 7.69 21.17
CA LYS A 375 -17.18 8.00 20.77
C LYS A 375 -18.23 7.08 21.39
N GLY A 376 -17.88 5.85 21.71
CA GLY A 376 -18.76 4.96 22.47
C GLY A 376 -19.11 5.59 23.82
N GLU A 377 -18.11 6.15 24.49
CA GLU A 377 -18.24 6.90 25.73
C GLU A 377 -19.15 8.13 25.54
N SER A 378 -18.85 9.02 24.58
CA SER A 378 -19.67 10.21 24.33
C SER A 378 -21.13 9.90 23.94
N ARG A 379 -21.38 8.75 23.29
CA ARG A 379 -22.75 8.34 22.92
C ARG A 379 -23.53 7.88 24.15
N ASN A 380 -22.89 7.16 25.06
CA ASN A 380 -23.53 6.67 26.27
C ASN A 380 -23.88 7.85 27.19
N GLU A 381 -22.95 8.80 27.36
CA GLU A 381 -23.20 10.05 28.09
C GLU A 381 -24.40 10.83 27.53
N ALA A 382 -24.49 10.96 26.20
CA ALA A 382 -25.61 11.65 25.55
C ALA A 382 -26.96 10.90 25.64
N LEU A 383 -26.94 9.58 25.86
CA LEU A 383 -28.15 8.79 26.11
C LEU A 383 -28.60 8.93 27.56
N GLU A 384 -27.67 8.91 28.50
CA GLU A 384 -27.93 9.16 29.93
C GLU A 384 -28.52 10.56 30.15
N GLU A 385 -27.97 11.59 29.51
CA GLU A 385 -28.49 12.97 29.61
C GLU A 385 -29.94 13.08 29.08
N LYS A 386 -30.28 12.35 28.01
CA LYS A 386 -31.65 12.31 27.48
C LYS A 386 -32.61 11.55 28.39
N GLU A 387 -32.17 10.47 29.02
CA GLU A 387 -32.99 9.74 30.00
C GLU A 387 -33.29 10.61 31.22
N VAL A 388 -32.32 11.39 31.71
CA VAL A 388 -32.52 12.35 32.82
C VAL A 388 -33.53 13.44 32.46
N VAL A 389 -33.43 14.02 31.25
CA VAL A 389 -34.38 15.06 30.78
C VAL A 389 -35.79 14.52 30.56
N THR A 390 -35.95 13.23 30.28
CA THR A 390 -37.29 12.63 30.08
C THR A 390 -37.98 12.25 31.40
N GLN A 391 -37.24 12.23 32.51
CA GLN A 391 -37.76 11.92 33.85
C GLN A 391 -38.11 13.17 34.69
N GLN A 392 -37.80 14.38 34.20
CA GLN A 392 -38.22 15.67 34.76
C GLN A 392 -39.42 16.21 33.99
#